data_AF-A0A212CV99-F1
#
_entry.id   AF-A0A212CV99-F1
#
_cell.length_a   1.000
_cell.length_b   1.000
_cell.length_c   1.000
_cell.angle_alpha   90.00
_cell.angle_beta   90.00
_cell.angle_gamma   90.00
#
_symmetry.space_group_name_H-M   'P 1'
#
loop_
_entity.id
_entity.type
_entity.pdbx_description
1 polymer ?
#
loop_
_entity_poly.entity_id
_entity_poly.type
_entity_poly.pdbx_seq_one_letter_code
_entity_poly.pdbx_strand_id
1 'polypeptide(L)'
;DTDNFDWTKQSTATRNTKYTPNTGPNADRSGSKEGFYMYIETSRPRLEGEKARLLSPVFSIAPKNPYGPTNTAYCFSFFYHMYGQHI
;
A
#
# COMPACT_ATOMS: atom_id res chain seq x y z
N ASP A 1 7.52 -17.29 -8.25
CA ASP A 1 6.99 -15.93 -8.05
C ASP A 1 7.67 -15.38 -6.81
N THR A 2 8.63 -14.47 -6.97
CA THR A 2 9.62 -14.11 -5.93
C THR A 2 9.74 -12.59 -5.89
N ASP A 3 9.36 -11.98 -4.77
CA ASP A 3 9.68 -10.58 -4.47
C ASP A 3 11.00 -10.48 -3.70
N ASN A 4 11.45 -9.24 -3.46
CA ASN A 4 12.77 -8.94 -2.91
C ASN A 4 12.70 -8.46 -1.46
N PHE A 5 11.57 -7.92 -1.03
CA PHE A 5 11.34 -7.41 0.33
C PHE A 5 9.86 -7.20 0.63
N ASP A 6 9.56 -7.05 1.91
CA ASP A 6 8.19 -7.04 2.40
C ASP A 6 7.64 -5.63 2.66
N TRP A 7 6.32 -5.52 2.51
CA TRP A 7 5.57 -4.40 3.05
C TRP A 7 5.51 -4.47 4.57
N THR A 8 5.66 -3.33 5.23
CA THR A 8 5.53 -3.24 6.69
C THR A 8 4.32 -2.41 7.07
N LYS A 9 3.57 -2.84 8.09
CA LYS A 9 2.52 -2.02 8.70
C LYS A 9 3.18 -1.03 9.65
N GLN A 10 2.98 0.27 9.40
CA GLN A 10 3.68 1.33 10.12
C GLN A 10 2.71 2.46 10.52
N SER A 11 3.00 3.13 11.65
CA SER A 11 2.41 4.43 12.02
C SER A 11 3.52 5.45 12.24
N THR A 12 3.22 6.76 12.18
CA THR A 12 4.23 7.79 12.47
C THR A 12 4.72 7.75 13.91
N ALA A 13 3.84 7.36 14.85
CA ALA A 13 4.13 7.29 16.28
C ALA A 13 5.14 6.17 16.62
N THR A 14 5.12 5.05 15.89
CA THR A 14 5.95 3.86 16.19
C THR A 14 6.82 3.39 15.01
N ARG A 15 7.03 4.24 14.00
CA ARG A 15 7.82 3.89 12.81
C ARG A 15 9.25 3.47 13.14
N ASN A 16 9.76 2.56 12.32
CA ASN A 16 11.12 2.07 12.40
C ASN A 16 12.11 3.23 12.19
N THR A 17 13.18 3.30 13.00
CA THR A 17 14.21 4.34 12.90
C THR A 17 15.05 4.28 11.62
N LYS A 18 15.00 3.19 10.86
CA LYS A 18 15.71 3.01 9.58
C LYS A 18 15.03 3.69 8.38
N TYR A 19 13.92 4.39 8.58
CA TYR A 19 13.29 5.18 7.53
C TYR A 19 14.16 6.36 7.09
N THR A 20 13.96 6.84 5.88
CA THR A 20 14.62 8.02 5.34
C THR A 20 13.90 9.28 5.83
N PRO A 21 14.59 10.21 6.51
CA PRO A 21 13.95 11.44 6.99
C PRO A 21 13.35 12.28 5.86
N ASN A 22 12.29 13.02 6.19
CA ASN A 22 11.61 13.99 5.30
C ASN A 22 10.96 13.40 4.03
N THR A 23 10.75 12.08 3.97
CA THR A 23 10.02 11.43 2.87
C THR A 23 8.54 11.21 3.17
N GLY A 24 8.11 11.49 4.42
CA GLY A 24 6.73 11.28 4.87
C GLY A 24 6.26 9.82 4.84
N PRO A 25 4.94 9.59 5.02
CA PRO A 25 3.96 10.58 5.45
C PRO A 25 4.11 10.91 6.95
N ASN A 26 3.60 12.07 7.37
CA ASN A 26 3.62 12.52 8.77
C ASN A 26 2.40 12.05 9.58
N ALA A 27 1.39 11.47 8.94
CA ALA A 27 0.24 10.82 9.56
C ALA A 27 -0.37 9.81 8.57
N ASP A 28 -1.26 8.94 9.04
CA ASP A 28 -2.06 8.10 8.15
C ASP A 28 -3.07 8.94 7.34
N ARG A 29 -3.88 8.27 6.51
CA ARG A 29 -4.87 8.94 5.68
C ARG A 29 -5.92 9.73 6.47
N SER A 30 -6.22 9.33 7.70
CA SER A 30 -7.16 10.05 8.58
C SER A 30 -6.55 11.29 9.23
N GLY A 31 -5.22 11.47 9.13
CA GLY A 31 -4.49 12.54 9.80
C GLY A 31 -4.01 12.16 11.21
N SER A 32 -4.17 10.90 11.63
CA SER A 32 -3.68 10.42 12.93
C SER A 32 -2.22 9.95 12.83
N LYS A 33 -1.42 10.27 13.85
CA LYS A 33 -0.03 9.80 13.95
C LYS A 33 0.05 8.36 14.44
N GLU A 34 -0.98 7.91 15.14
CA GLU A 34 -1.17 6.56 15.66
C GLU A 34 -1.80 5.64 14.62
N GLY A 35 -2.50 6.21 13.64
CA GLY A 35 -3.07 5.50 12.50
C GLY A 35 -2.01 4.78 11.67
N PHE A 36 -2.42 3.69 11.03
CA PHE A 36 -1.50 2.80 10.32
C PHE A 36 -1.68 2.86 8.80
N TYR A 37 -0.58 2.69 8.10
CA TYR A 37 -0.52 2.51 6.66
C TYR A 37 0.47 1.39 6.31
N MET A 38 0.35 0.86 5.10
CA MET A 38 1.34 -0.08 4.56
C MET A 38 2.48 0.74 3.95
N TYR A 39 3.72 0.36 4.27
CA TYR A 39 4.91 1.12 3.97
C TYR A 39 6.03 0.25 3.40
N ILE A 40 6.76 0.82 2.45
CA ILE A 40 8.03 0.33 1.97
C ILE A 40 9.06 1.46 1.96
N GLU A 41 10.28 1.17 2.41
CA GLU A 41 11.43 2.06 2.26
C GLU A 41 12.15 1.70 0.97
N THR A 42 12.20 2.62 0.01
CA THR A 42 12.78 2.40 -1.32
C THR A 42 14.15 3.08 -1.49
N SER A 43 14.59 3.83 -0.48
CA SER A 43 15.91 4.44 -0.43
C SER A 43 17.00 3.37 -0.25
N ARG A 44 18.26 3.80 -0.38
CA ARG A 44 19.42 2.92 -0.19
C ARG A 44 19.29 2.13 1.13
N PRO A 45 19.59 0.83 1.13
CA PRO A 45 20.32 0.09 0.10
C PRO A 45 19.43 -0.59 -0.96
N ARG A 46 18.13 -0.27 -1.05
CA ARG A 46 17.31 -0.82 -2.12
C ARG A 46 17.85 -0.44 -3.50
N LEU A 47 17.71 -1.36 -4.45
CA LEU A 47 18.16 -1.19 -5.82
C LEU A 47 16.99 -1.04 -6.79
N GLU A 48 17.23 -0.34 -7.89
CA GLU A 48 16.26 -0.24 -8.98
C GLU A 48 15.86 -1.63 -9.47
N GLY A 49 14.56 -1.83 -9.66
CA GLY A 49 14.00 -3.10 -10.12
C GLY A 49 13.67 -4.10 -9.01
N GLU A 50 14.07 -3.87 -7.75
CA GLU A 50 13.58 -4.66 -6.62
C GLU A 50 12.07 -4.46 -6.43
N LYS A 51 11.36 -5.55 -6.09
CA LYS A 51 9.90 -5.60 -6.00
C LYS A 51 9.46 -6.01 -4.60
N ALA A 52 8.34 -5.46 -4.15
CA ALA A 52 7.62 -5.87 -2.96
C ALA A 52 6.14 -6.02 -3.30
N ARG A 53 5.50 -7.13 -2.91
CA ARG A 53 4.12 -7.40 -3.31
C ARG A 53 3.18 -7.41 -2.12
N LEU A 54 2.10 -6.63 -2.23
CA LEU A 54 0.98 -6.67 -1.29
C LEU A 54 -0.19 -7.35 -1.97
N LEU A 55 -0.58 -8.52 -1.48
CA LEU A 55 -1.67 -9.30 -2.04
C LEU A 55 -2.94 -9.10 -1.20
N SER A 56 -4.06 -8.85 -1.88
CA SER A 56 -5.36 -8.86 -1.21
C SER A 56 -5.78 -10.29 -0.87
N PRO A 57 -6.73 -10.46 0.06
CA PRO A 57 -7.51 -11.69 0.13
C PRO A 57 -8.19 -11.98 -1.22
N VAL A 58 -8.59 -13.24 -1.40
CA VAL A 58 -9.44 -13.65 -2.52
C VAL A 58 -10.87 -13.21 -2.23
N PHE A 59 -11.48 -12.46 -3.15
CA PHE A 59 -12.87 -12.04 -3.05
C PHE A 59 -13.76 -12.94 -3.90
N SER A 60 -14.82 -13.48 -3.30
CA SER A 60 -15.87 -14.20 -4.04
C SER A 60 -16.75 -13.20 -4.78
N ILE A 61 -16.61 -13.13 -6.10
CA ILE A 61 -17.39 -12.25 -6.97
C ILE A 61 -18.57 -13.06 -7.52
N ALA A 62 -19.80 -12.59 -7.31
CA ALA A 62 -20.97 -13.25 -7.87
C ALA A 62 -20.92 -13.19 -9.41
N PRO A 63 -21.21 -14.30 -10.11
CA PRO A 63 -21.25 -14.29 -11.56
C PRO A 63 -22.31 -13.29 -12.06
N LYS A 64 -22.00 -12.58 -13.15
CA LYS A 64 -22.98 -11.73 -13.82
C LYS A 64 -24.16 -12.58 -14.25
N ASN A 65 -25.38 -12.17 -13.91
CA ASN A 65 -26.59 -12.80 -14.42
C ASN A 65 -27.00 -12.08 -15.71
N PRO A 66 -26.81 -12.68 -16.91
CA PRO A 66 -27.14 -12.03 -18.17
C PRO A 66 -28.65 -11.81 -18.36
N TYR A 67 -29.50 -12.45 -17.55
CA TYR A 67 -30.96 -12.32 -17.58
C TYR A 67 -31.54 -11.67 -16.31
N GLY A 68 -30.67 -11.23 -15.39
CA GLY A 68 -31.07 -10.63 -14.11
C GLY A 68 -31.12 -9.10 -14.17
N PRO A 69 -31.96 -8.46 -13.35
CA PRO A 69 -32.12 -7.00 -13.37
C PRO A 69 -30.90 -6.23 -12.81
N THR A 70 -29.97 -6.91 -12.14
CA THR A 70 -28.82 -6.29 -11.48
C THR A 70 -27.53 -7.05 -11.75
N ASN A 71 -26.56 -6.36 -12.34
CA ASN A 71 -25.16 -6.78 -12.36
C ASN A 71 -24.41 -5.95 -11.30
N THR A 72 -23.93 -6.59 -10.25
CA THR A 72 -23.15 -5.89 -9.21
C THR A 72 -21.78 -5.51 -9.75
N ALA A 73 -21.46 -4.21 -9.71
CA ALA A 73 -20.11 -3.71 -9.98
C ALA A 73 -19.31 -3.67 -8.67
N TYR A 74 -18.03 -4.04 -8.74
CA TYR A 74 -17.10 -3.98 -7.63
C TYR A 74 -16.00 -2.97 -7.95
N CYS A 75 -15.72 -2.07 -7.02
CA CYS A 75 -14.70 -1.03 -7.17
C CYS A 75 -13.62 -1.20 -6.09
N PHE A 76 -12.36 -1.11 -6.50
CA PHE A 76 -11.22 -1.06 -5.59
C PHE A 76 -10.56 0.31 -5.67
N SER A 77 -10.39 0.97 -4.53
CA SER A 77 -9.71 2.25 -4.42
C SER A 77 -8.84 2.29 -3.17
N PHE A 78 -7.74 3.03 -3.23
CA PHE A 78 -6.83 3.23 -2.11
C PHE A 78 -6.17 4.60 -2.20
N PHE A 79 -5.73 5.11 -1.06
CA PHE A 79 -4.88 6.31 -0.99
C PHE A 79 -3.42 5.89 -0.97
N TYR A 80 -2.57 6.69 -1.59
CA TYR A 80 -1.14 6.47 -1.62
C TYR A 80 -0.38 7.76 -1.31
N HIS A 81 0.86 7.58 -0.85
CA HIS A 81 1.84 8.64 -0.68
C HIS A 81 3.17 8.13 -1.20
N MET A 82 3.81 8.89 -2.09
CA MET A 82 5.11 8.55 -2.67
C MET A 82 5.99 9.79 -2.62
N TYR A 83 7.28 9.58 -2.35
CA TYR A 83 8.29 10.62 -2.33
C TYR A 83 9.57 10.08 -2.96
N GLY A 84 10.19 10.86 -3.83
CA GLY A 84 11.42 10.51 -4.51
C GLY A 84 11.67 11.44 -5.70
N GLN A 85 12.89 11.46 -6.23
CA GLN A 85 13.26 12.34 -7.36
C GLN A 85 12.51 12.03 -8.67
N HIS A 86 11.95 10.83 -8.78
CA HIS A 86 11.28 10.33 -9.98
C HIS A 86 9.77 10.21 -9.80
N ILE A 87 9.23 10.82 -8.75
CA ILE A 87 7.80 10.98 -8.48
C ILE A 87 7.41 12.41 -8.86
#